data_AF-A0A829MMN3-F1
#
_entry.id   AF-A0A829MMN3-F1
#
_cell.length_a   1.000
_cell.length_b   1.000
_cell.length_c   1.000
_cell.angle_alpha   90.00
_cell.angle_beta   90.00
_cell.angle_gamma   90.00
#
_symmetry.space_group_name_H-M   'P 1'
#
loop_
_entity.id
_entity.type
_entity.pdbx_description
1 polymer ?
#
loop_
_entity_poly.entity_id
_entity_poly.type
_entity_poly.pdbx_seq_one_letter_code
_entity_poly.pdbx_strand_id
1 'polypeptide(L)'
;MTATAQPAASTSPYLSGIWEPVQQEMDSVDLEVTGTLPAHLDGRYLRNGPNPAAEVDPATYHLFSGDAMVHGLSLREGKAQWYRNRWVRTPSVSKALGETRPAAISANAGMGVIGPNTNVLSHAGRTLALVEGGIANYELTEDLDTIGTCDFDGTLPGGYTAHPHTDPDTGEMHAVSYSFARGSTVQYSVIDVHGRARRTVDIQVHGAPMMHDFTLTEKYVVFYDLPVTLDMSMISQSVPVPRLLRKPAQIVMNSLIGKVKIPGPIAAKASQYSGKSPSIPYSWNPKYPARIGVMPREGDEASRRAPVRWFEIDPCYVFHPLNGYSEMRDGAEVIVIDLVRYDSMFSQDVLGPSDAKGQLDRWTIDLAKGTVHMERKDDRHLEFPRINETFTGKKHRYGYLPDVENFFGSGEAAGRASSNTTTRPDLPSRAAWTPQSCWGRCHSCRIRHVPPRTTVCSSGSPSTAGPMRGSCCCSMRPVWISWPPSICRSEFRQASTATGLRAEIVIGPGDTSGTGLSVNRRGNSSAAVTLVAWRSRRPSAPYSGRSGFQVPPG
;
A
#
# COMPACT_ATOMS: atom_id res chain seq x y z
N MET A 1 -6.86 -54.05 11.10
CA MET A 1 -5.81 -53.05 10.82
C MET A 1 -6.50 -51.72 10.66
N THR A 2 -6.65 -50.97 11.75
CA THR A 2 -7.21 -49.63 11.75
C THR A 2 -6.11 -48.69 11.30
N ALA A 3 -6.26 -48.09 10.13
CA ALA A 3 -5.35 -47.05 9.65
C ALA A 3 -5.47 -45.86 10.60
N THR A 4 -4.44 -45.63 11.41
CA THR A 4 -4.23 -44.39 12.14
C THR A 4 -3.99 -43.31 11.10
N ALA A 5 -5.00 -42.46 10.86
CA ALA A 5 -4.81 -41.22 10.15
C ALA A 5 -3.77 -40.39 10.92
N GLN A 6 -2.64 -40.07 10.28
CA GLN A 6 -1.73 -39.07 10.81
C GLN A 6 -2.49 -37.74 10.93
N PRO A 7 -2.41 -37.02 12.07
CA PRO A 7 -2.94 -35.68 12.15
C PRO A 7 -2.16 -34.83 11.16
N ALA A 8 -2.84 -34.25 10.16
CA ALA A 8 -2.24 -33.23 9.32
C ALA A 8 -1.81 -32.09 10.24
N ALA A 9 -0.52 -31.78 10.26
CA ALA A 9 -0.03 -30.56 10.90
C ALA A 9 -0.57 -29.36 10.08
N SER A 10 -1.76 -28.89 10.44
CA SER A 10 -2.48 -27.80 9.77
C SER A 10 -1.82 -26.46 10.12
N THR A 11 -0.70 -26.16 9.46
CA THR A 11 -0.05 -24.85 9.58
C THR A 11 -0.70 -23.89 8.59
N SER A 12 -1.20 -22.76 9.09
CA SER A 12 -1.69 -21.69 8.21
C SER A 12 -0.53 -21.22 7.32
N PRO A 13 -0.74 -21.00 6.00
CA PRO A 13 0.29 -20.40 5.16
C PRO A 13 0.70 -19.01 5.69
N TYR A 14 -0.20 -18.33 6.39
CA TYR A 14 0.00 -16.99 6.96
C TYR A 14 0.59 -16.99 8.39
N LEU A 15 1.05 -18.13 8.89
CA LEU A 15 1.73 -18.26 10.19
C LEU A 15 3.06 -19.02 10.10
N SER A 16 3.61 -19.17 8.89
CA SER A 16 4.82 -19.95 8.65
C SER A 16 5.77 -19.29 7.64
N GLY A 17 7.05 -19.66 7.68
CA GLY A 17 8.07 -19.14 6.77
C GLY A 17 8.22 -17.62 6.88
N ILE A 18 7.99 -16.92 5.76
CA ILE A 18 8.05 -15.45 5.71
C ILE A 18 6.92 -14.78 6.50
N TRP A 19 5.87 -15.52 6.85
CA TRP A 19 4.71 -15.07 7.61
C TRP A 19 4.74 -15.51 9.07
N GLU A 20 5.84 -16.12 9.53
CA GLU A 20 6.00 -16.51 10.94
C GLU A 20 5.92 -15.26 11.84
N PRO A 21 5.07 -15.25 12.88
CA PRO A 21 4.94 -14.08 13.75
C PRO A 21 6.24 -13.74 14.47
N VAL A 22 6.58 -12.45 14.46
CA VAL A 22 7.63 -11.87 15.28
C VAL A 22 7.20 -11.92 16.75
N GLN A 23 8.02 -12.56 17.57
CA GLN A 23 7.68 -12.88 18.97
C GLN A 23 8.13 -11.81 19.98
N GLN A 24 8.95 -10.84 19.57
CA GLN A 24 9.60 -9.90 20.48
C GLN A 24 9.63 -8.48 19.91
N GLU A 25 9.45 -7.50 20.78
CA GLU A 25 9.82 -6.11 20.51
C GLU A 25 11.32 -5.92 20.73
N MET A 26 11.93 -5.08 19.91
CA MET A 26 13.36 -4.83 19.89
C MET A 26 13.64 -3.33 19.86
N ASP A 27 14.72 -2.95 20.53
CA ASP A 27 15.40 -1.67 20.42
C ASP A 27 16.84 -1.94 20.03
N SER A 28 17.28 -1.43 18.87
CA SER A 28 18.65 -1.63 18.39
C SER A 28 19.20 -0.30 17.91
N VAL A 29 20.34 0.14 18.45
CA VAL A 29 20.97 1.45 18.15
C VAL A 29 22.32 1.33 17.43
N ASP A 30 22.95 0.16 17.49
CA ASP A 30 24.25 -0.13 16.85
C ASP A 30 24.07 -1.06 15.65
N LEU A 31 23.40 -0.56 14.62
CA LEU A 31 23.07 -1.34 13.44
C LEU A 31 24.27 -1.54 12.52
N GLU A 32 24.52 -2.79 12.14
CA GLU A 32 25.52 -3.12 11.12
C GLU A 32 25.08 -2.58 9.75
N VAL A 33 25.96 -1.81 9.11
CA VAL A 33 25.73 -1.25 7.77
C VAL A 33 26.75 -1.85 6.81
N THR A 34 26.28 -2.57 5.81
CA THR A 34 27.10 -2.97 4.65
C THR A 34 26.96 -1.90 3.55
N GLY A 35 28.08 -1.33 3.11
CA GLY A 35 28.09 -0.25 2.10
C GLY A 35 28.13 1.15 2.71
N THR A 36 27.39 2.10 2.14
CA THR A 36 27.39 3.50 2.61
C THR A 36 25.97 4.08 2.56
N LEU A 37 25.49 4.57 3.70
CA LEU A 37 24.22 5.29 3.78
C LEU A 37 24.41 6.74 3.33
N PRO A 38 23.58 7.27 2.40
CA PRO A 38 23.70 8.65 1.96
C PRO A 38 23.47 9.64 3.11
N ALA A 39 24.41 10.57 3.30
CA ALA A 39 24.39 11.54 4.40
C ALA A 39 23.19 12.50 4.39
N HIS A 40 22.53 12.65 3.24
CA HIS A 40 21.37 13.54 3.07
C HIS A 40 20.03 12.90 3.43
N LEU A 41 19.99 11.60 3.75
CA LEU A 41 18.79 10.96 4.28
C LEU A 41 18.64 11.35 5.75
N ASP A 42 17.51 11.98 6.07
CA ASP A 42 17.13 12.37 7.42
C ASP A 42 15.63 12.10 7.61
N GLY A 43 15.30 11.09 8.41
CA GLY A 43 13.92 10.71 8.67
C GLY A 43 13.77 9.24 9.10
N ARG A 44 12.52 8.78 9.08
CA ARG A 44 12.16 7.41 9.47
C ARG A 44 11.56 6.65 8.29
N TYR A 45 12.00 5.43 8.11
CA TYR A 45 11.33 4.44 7.27
C TYR A 45 10.48 3.56 8.17
N LEU A 46 9.16 3.62 7.99
CA LEU A 46 8.19 2.89 8.79
C LEU A 46 7.50 1.83 7.93
N ARG A 47 7.15 0.71 8.56
CA ARG A 47 6.41 -0.37 7.93
C ARG A 47 5.43 -0.95 8.94
N ASN A 48 4.23 -1.26 8.47
CA ASN A 48 3.21 -1.91 9.29
C ASN A 48 2.89 -3.30 8.75
N GLY A 49 2.23 -4.11 9.57
CA GLY A 49 1.74 -5.41 9.16
C GLY A 49 1.02 -6.16 10.27
N PRO A 50 0.24 -7.18 9.88
CA PRO A 50 -0.36 -8.12 10.82
C PRO A 50 0.73 -8.97 11.48
N ASN A 51 0.72 -9.02 12.82
CA ASN A 51 1.60 -9.81 13.65
C ASN A 51 0.87 -10.15 14.97
N PRO A 52 0.27 -11.34 15.10
CA PRO A 52 -0.55 -11.68 16.26
C PRO A 52 0.26 -11.61 17.56
N ALA A 53 -0.25 -10.88 18.55
CA ALA A 53 0.41 -10.71 19.86
C ALA A 53 0.12 -11.88 20.83
N ALA A 54 -0.82 -12.75 20.48
CA ALA A 54 -1.21 -13.93 21.23
C ALA A 54 -1.41 -15.12 20.29
N GLU A 55 -1.50 -16.31 20.86
CA GLU A 55 -1.82 -17.51 20.09
C GLU A 55 -3.17 -17.37 19.35
N VAL A 56 -3.15 -17.78 18.10
CA VAL A 56 -4.26 -17.76 17.16
C VAL A 56 -4.50 -19.18 16.64
N ASP A 57 -5.74 -19.48 16.28
CA ASP A 57 -6.09 -20.75 15.64
C ASP A 57 -5.63 -20.72 14.17
N PRO A 58 -4.65 -21.57 13.76
CA PRO A 58 -4.16 -21.58 12.40
C PRO A 58 -5.24 -21.94 11.36
N ALA A 59 -6.28 -22.68 11.74
CA ALA A 59 -7.33 -23.10 10.82
C ALA A 59 -8.25 -21.93 10.41
N THR A 60 -8.33 -20.89 11.21
CA THR A 60 -9.24 -19.75 11.00
C THR A 60 -8.52 -18.42 10.85
N TYR A 61 -7.19 -18.38 11.03
CA TYR A 61 -6.41 -17.15 10.96
C TYR A 61 -6.43 -16.53 9.56
N HIS A 62 -7.05 -15.35 9.46
CA HIS A 62 -6.99 -14.51 8.28
C HIS A 62 -5.78 -13.56 8.37
N LEU A 63 -5.02 -13.41 7.28
CA LEU A 63 -3.82 -12.57 7.21
C LEU A 63 -4.08 -11.14 7.74
N PHE A 64 -5.12 -10.48 7.23
CA PHE A 64 -5.50 -9.12 7.64
C PHE A 64 -6.11 -8.98 9.05
N SER A 65 -6.33 -10.07 9.79
CA SER A 65 -6.91 -10.01 11.15
C SER A 65 -5.87 -9.90 12.27
N GLY A 66 -4.57 -10.02 11.94
CA GLY A 66 -3.50 -9.97 12.95
C GLY A 66 -3.43 -8.62 13.68
N ASP A 67 -2.90 -8.64 14.90
CA ASP A 67 -2.59 -7.40 15.62
C ASP A 67 -1.55 -6.58 14.85
N ALA A 68 -1.52 -5.26 15.04
CA ALA A 68 -0.58 -4.41 14.31
C ALA A 68 0.81 -4.44 14.97
N MET A 69 1.86 -4.66 14.19
CA MET A 69 3.25 -4.39 14.59
C MET A 69 3.92 -3.43 13.61
N VAL A 70 4.30 -2.26 14.14
CA VAL A 70 5.03 -1.26 13.38
C VAL A 70 6.52 -1.46 13.56
N HIS A 71 7.24 -1.49 12.45
CA HIS A 71 8.70 -1.50 12.39
C HIS A 71 9.18 -0.11 11.93
N GLY A 72 10.26 0.38 12.51
CA GLY A 72 10.87 1.65 12.13
C GLY A 72 12.38 1.56 12.06
N LEU A 73 12.94 2.27 11.09
CA LEU A 73 14.37 2.54 10.96
C LEU A 73 14.57 4.06 10.88
N SER A 74 15.33 4.61 11.82
CA SER A 74 15.72 6.03 11.79
C SER A 74 17.07 6.20 11.09
N LEU A 75 17.12 7.09 10.11
CA LEU A 75 18.32 7.43 9.36
C LEU A 75 18.63 8.91 9.53
N ARG A 76 19.89 9.24 9.84
CA ARG A 76 20.36 10.61 9.92
C ARG A 76 21.87 10.67 9.74
N GLU A 77 22.33 11.65 8.96
CA GLU A 77 23.76 11.95 8.79
C GLU A 77 24.59 10.72 8.35
N GLY A 78 24.01 9.88 7.49
CA GLY A 78 24.68 8.69 6.96
C GLY A 78 24.79 7.54 7.95
N LYS A 79 23.97 7.56 9.01
CA LYS A 79 23.89 6.50 10.03
C LYS A 79 22.47 5.98 10.15
N ALA A 80 22.36 4.69 10.43
CA ALA A 80 21.14 4.07 10.94
C ALA A 80 21.14 4.23 12.46
N GLN A 81 20.37 5.20 12.95
CA GLN A 81 20.36 5.62 14.35
C GLN A 81 19.72 4.57 15.25
N TRP A 82 18.63 3.97 14.77
CA TRP A 82 17.97 2.89 15.47
C TRP A 82 17.05 2.09 14.56
N TYR A 83 16.85 0.82 14.92
CA TYR A 83 15.74 -0.02 14.48
C TYR A 83 14.88 -0.36 15.69
N ARG A 84 13.57 -0.28 15.51
CA ARG A 84 12.57 -0.65 16.51
C ARG A 84 11.41 -1.37 15.90
N ASN A 85 10.81 -2.27 16.66
CA ASN A 85 9.47 -2.77 16.37
C ASN A 85 8.60 -2.70 17.64
N ARG A 86 7.34 -2.34 17.44
CA ARG A 86 6.34 -2.17 18.49
C ARG A 86 4.99 -2.70 18.03
N TRP A 87 4.34 -3.52 18.85
CA TRP A 87 2.91 -3.74 18.68
C TRP A 87 2.16 -2.44 18.94
N VAL A 88 1.08 -2.18 18.21
CA VAL A 88 0.18 -1.08 18.58
C VAL A 88 -0.68 -1.55 19.75
N ARG A 89 -0.66 -0.80 20.86
CA ARG A 89 -1.33 -1.16 22.12
C ARG A 89 -2.84 -0.94 22.03
N THR A 90 -3.51 -1.78 21.25
CA THR A 90 -4.96 -1.92 21.27
C THR A 90 -5.40 -2.57 22.59
N PRO A 91 -6.69 -2.53 22.93
CA PRO A 91 -7.21 -3.26 24.10
C PRO A 91 -6.92 -4.77 24.09
N SER A 92 -6.88 -5.42 22.92
CA SER A 92 -6.54 -6.84 22.77
C SER A 92 -5.06 -7.10 23.03
N VAL A 93 -4.19 -6.32 22.39
CA VAL A 93 -2.73 -6.42 22.55
C VAL A 93 -2.31 -6.12 23.98
N SER A 94 -2.81 -5.04 24.57
CA SER A 94 -2.47 -4.69 25.97
C SER A 94 -2.85 -5.83 26.92
N LYS A 95 -4.00 -6.48 26.69
CA LYS A 95 -4.42 -7.65 27.46
C LYS A 95 -3.49 -8.85 27.22
N ALA A 96 -3.08 -9.10 25.98
CA ALA A 96 -2.18 -10.19 25.63
C ALA A 96 -0.80 -10.03 26.27
N LEU A 97 -0.29 -8.80 26.33
CA LEU A 97 1.00 -8.45 26.93
C LEU A 97 0.95 -8.26 28.46
N GLY A 98 -0.25 -8.28 29.07
CA GLY A 98 -0.42 -8.01 30.51
C GLY A 98 -0.18 -6.55 30.89
N GLU A 99 -0.31 -5.62 29.94
CA GLU A 99 -0.04 -4.20 30.08
C GLU A 99 -1.33 -3.39 30.35
N THR A 100 -1.15 -2.18 30.88
CA THR A 100 -2.26 -1.23 31.00
C THR A 100 -2.55 -0.61 29.63
N ARG A 101 -3.84 -0.45 29.30
CA ARG A 101 -4.27 0.17 28.03
C ARG A 101 -3.84 1.64 27.99
N PRO A 102 -3.55 2.20 26.80
CA PRO A 102 -3.37 3.64 26.64
C PRO A 102 -4.58 4.41 27.17
N ALA A 103 -4.35 5.60 27.75
CA ALA A 103 -5.42 6.41 28.32
C ALA A 103 -6.34 7.04 27.26
N ALA A 104 -5.81 7.35 26.07
CA ALA A 104 -6.51 8.06 25.00
C ALA A 104 -7.22 7.10 24.01
N ILE A 105 -8.16 6.29 24.51
CA ILE A 105 -9.02 5.45 23.65
C ILE A 105 -10.41 6.08 23.53
N SER A 106 -10.71 6.60 22.34
CA SER A 106 -11.98 7.23 22.00
C SER A 106 -12.88 6.23 21.28
N ALA A 107 -14.10 6.02 21.79
CA ALA A 107 -15.12 5.24 21.10
C ALA A 107 -15.60 5.90 19.80
N ASN A 108 -15.29 7.19 19.60
CA ASN A 108 -15.61 7.94 18.40
C ASN A 108 -14.67 7.60 17.23
N ALA A 109 -13.46 7.12 17.52
CA ALA A 109 -12.42 6.86 16.54
C ALA A 109 -12.70 5.65 15.64
N GLY A 110 -13.63 4.77 16.01
CA GLY A 110 -13.99 3.58 15.23
C GLY A 110 -14.13 2.34 16.10
N MET A 111 -14.32 1.21 15.43
CA MET A 111 -14.46 -0.09 16.09
C MET A 111 -13.11 -0.63 16.55
N GLY A 112 -13.09 -1.31 17.71
CA GLY A 112 -11.86 -1.88 18.29
C GLY A 112 -11.68 -3.38 18.01
N VAL A 113 -12.18 -3.88 16.88
CA VAL A 113 -12.23 -5.33 16.59
C VAL A 113 -10.88 -5.93 16.14
N ILE A 114 -10.10 -5.19 15.37
CA ILE A 114 -8.79 -5.58 14.82
C ILE A 114 -7.83 -4.41 15.05
N GLY A 115 -6.52 -4.67 15.11
CA GLY A 115 -5.51 -3.61 15.25
C GLY A 115 -5.25 -2.84 13.95
N PRO A 116 -4.67 -1.64 14.03
CA PRO A 116 -4.36 -0.80 12.88
C PRO A 116 -3.14 -1.31 12.11
N ASN A 117 -3.29 -2.43 11.39
CA ASN A 117 -2.19 -3.27 10.90
C ASN A 117 -1.85 -3.08 9.41
N THR A 118 -2.56 -2.20 8.72
CA THR A 118 -2.52 -2.11 7.26
C THR A 118 -1.39 -1.17 6.88
N ASN A 119 -1.53 0.13 7.17
CA ASN A 119 -0.57 1.15 6.75
C ASN A 119 0.01 1.93 7.94
N VAL A 120 1.11 2.65 7.73
CA VAL A 120 1.67 3.61 8.70
C VAL A 120 2.20 4.83 7.95
N LEU A 121 1.85 6.05 8.36
CA LEU A 121 2.33 7.27 7.69
C LEU A 121 2.47 8.45 8.65
N SER A 122 3.01 9.57 8.15
CA SER A 122 3.07 10.82 8.90
C SER A 122 2.20 11.89 8.28
N HIS A 123 1.41 12.58 9.09
CA HIS A 123 0.58 13.72 8.66
C HIS A 123 0.44 14.72 9.82
N ALA A 124 0.54 16.03 9.52
CA ALA A 124 0.41 17.10 10.53
C ALA A 124 1.30 16.89 11.79
N GLY A 125 2.52 16.35 11.61
CA GLY A 125 3.45 16.07 12.70
C GLY A 125 3.14 14.81 13.52
N ARG A 126 2.07 14.08 13.19
CA ARG A 126 1.65 12.85 13.86
C ARG A 126 2.10 11.62 13.07
N THR A 127 2.38 10.52 13.75
CA THR A 127 2.61 9.21 13.11
C THR A 127 1.35 8.37 13.30
N LEU A 128 0.72 7.93 12.22
CA LEU A 128 -0.55 7.23 12.26
C LEU A 128 -0.37 5.78 11.80
N ALA A 129 -0.78 4.82 12.62
CA ALA A 129 -1.03 3.45 12.21
C ALA A 129 -2.50 3.32 11.77
N LEU A 130 -2.71 2.76 10.58
CA LEU A 130 -4.00 2.80 9.89
C LEU A 130 -4.51 1.40 9.52
N VAL A 131 -5.83 1.27 9.52
CA VAL A 131 -6.64 0.14 9.05
C VAL A 131 -7.96 0.67 8.52
N GLU A 132 -8.59 -0.09 7.65
CA GLU A 132 -9.85 0.24 6.97
C GLU A 132 -11.10 -0.34 7.65
N GLY A 133 -12.25 -0.28 6.97
CA GLY A 133 -13.49 -0.94 7.41
C GLY A 133 -14.23 -0.26 8.57
N GLY A 134 -13.84 0.95 8.96
CA GLY A 134 -14.38 1.68 10.11
C GLY A 134 -13.78 1.26 11.45
N ILE A 135 -12.62 0.59 11.41
CA ILE A 135 -11.83 0.25 12.59
C ILE A 135 -11.05 1.49 13.06
N ALA A 136 -10.79 1.58 14.36
CA ALA A 136 -10.07 2.70 14.95
C ALA A 136 -8.58 2.70 14.54
N ASN A 137 -8.12 3.87 14.09
CA ASN A 137 -6.71 4.13 13.82
C ASN A 137 -6.02 4.69 15.06
N TYR A 138 -4.68 4.61 15.08
CA TYR A 138 -3.90 4.95 16.27
C TYR A 138 -2.75 5.90 15.95
N GLU A 139 -2.44 6.77 16.90
CA GLU A 139 -1.28 7.65 16.86
C GLU A 139 -0.11 7.02 17.62
N LEU A 140 1.10 7.20 17.08
CA LEU A 140 2.35 6.71 17.62
C LEU A 140 3.34 7.85 17.87
N THR A 141 4.19 7.67 18.88
CA THR A 141 5.33 8.57 19.14
C THR A 141 6.40 8.43 18.06
N GLU A 142 7.45 9.27 18.15
CA GLU A 142 8.63 9.13 17.28
C GLU A 142 9.32 7.76 17.44
N ASP A 143 9.26 7.21 18.66
CA ASP A 143 9.86 5.94 19.08
C ASP A 143 8.91 4.73 18.90
N LEU A 144 7.74 4.95 18.29
CA LEU A 144 6.69 3.95 17.99
C LEU A 144 5.83 3.51 19.17
N ASP A 145 5.92 4.19 20.32
CA ASP A 145 5.01 3.93 21.43
C ASP A 145 3.59 4.39 21.08
N THR A 146 2.58 3.66 21.56
CA THR A 146 1.18 3.98 21.26
C THR A 146 0.68 5.12 22.14
N ILE A 147 0.24 6.21 21.50
CA ILE A 147 -0.38 7.35 22.20
C ILE A 147 -1.85 7.06 22.48
N GLY A 148 -2.60 6.61 21.46
CA GLY A 148 -4.03 6.38 21.57
C GLY A 148 -4.72 6.31 20.22
N THR A 149 -6.05 6.25 20.21
CA THR A 149 -6.83 6.27 18.98
C THR A 149 -6.86 7.66 18.36
N CYS A 150 -6.89 7.75 17.03
CA CYS A 150 -7.00 8.99 16.28
C CYS A 150 -8.38 9.13 15.63
N ASP A 151 -9.10 10.20 15.98
CA ASP A 151 -10.35 10.67 15.32
C ASP A 151 -10.20 12.10 14.76
N PHE A 152 -8.96 12.49 14.46
CA PHE A 152 -8.59 13.79 13.92
C PHE A 152 -9.13 14.96 14.77
N ASP A 153 -8.81 14.94 16.06
CA ASP A 153 -9.27 15.91 17.07
C ASP A 153 -10.82 16.02 17.11
N GLY A 154 -11.49 14.86 17.07
CA GLY A 154 -12.94 14.73 17.08
C GLY A 154 -13.65 15.15 15.79
N THR A 155 -12.93 15.56 14.75
CA THR A 155 -13.54 16.07 13.51
C THR A 155 -13.96 14.98 12.53
N LEU A 156 -13.46 13.75 12.68
CA LEU A 156 -13.79 12.64 11.79
C LEU A 156 -14.06 11.35 12.57
N PRO A 157 -15.32 11.03 12.86
CA PRO A 157 -15.68 9.83 13.61
C PRO A 157 -15.86 8.59 12.71
N GLY A 158 -15.75 7.41 13.32
CA GLY A 158 -16.20 6.15 12.70
C GLY A 158 -15.13 5.40 11.89
N GLY A 159 -13.86 5.54 12.26
CA GLY A 159 -12.73 4.95 11.56
C GLY A 159 -12.34 5.75 10.31
N TYR A 160 -11.27 5.32 9.67
CA TYR A 160 -10.72 5.98 8.51
C TYR A 160 -10.17 4.96 7.52
N THR A 161 -9.57 5.41 6.42
CA THR A 161 -8.94 4.52 5.44
C THR A 161 -7.52 4.16 5.87
N ALA A 162 -7.02 3.02 5.37
CA ALA A 162 -5.60 2.71 5.38
C ALA A 162 -4.83 3.40 4.25
N HIS A 163 -5.52 3.89 3.21
CA HIS A 163 -4.93 4.40 1.98
C HIS A 163 -5.29 5.87 1.70
N PRO A 164 -4.89 6.82 2.57
CA PRO A 164 -5.02 8.21 2.21
C PRO A 164 -3.86 8.63 1.28
N HIS A 165 -4.13 9.58 0.39
CA HIS A 165 -3.13 10.17 -0.51
C HIS A 165 -2.89 11.63 -0.13
N THR A 166 -1.62 11.99 0.12
CA THR A 166 -1.23 13.39 0.35
C THR A 166 -1.08 14.11 -0.98
N ASP A 167 -1.76 15.25 -1.14
CA ASP A 167 -1.55 16.17 -2.25
C ASP A 167 -0.19 16.89 -2.06
N PRO A 168 0.78 16.73 -2.97
CA PRO A 168 2.10 17.33 -2.83
C PRO A 168 2.10 18.86 -2.93
N ASP A 169 1.04 19.49 -3.46
CA ASP A 169 0.96 20.95 -3.60
C ASP A 169 0.34 21.63 -2.39
N THR A 170 -0.69 21.01 -1.78
CA THR A 170 -1.39 21.59 -0.63
C THR A 170 -0.90 21.03 0.71
N GLY A 171 -0.31 19.83 0.71
CA GLY A 171 0.02 19.07 1.91
C GLY A 171 -1.19 18.43 2.60
N GLU A 172 -2.37 18.55 2.00
CA GLU A 172 -3.60 17.96 2.53
C GLU A 172 -3.68 16.46 2.24
N MET A 173 -4.36 15.73 3.12
CA MET A 173 -4.49 14.29 3.02
C MET A 173 -5.92 13.92 2.61
N HIS A 174 -6.06 13.33 1.43
CA HIS A 174 -7.31 12.93 0.82
C HIS A 174 -7.58 11.46 1.10
N ALA A 175 -8.83 11.09 1.38
CA ALA A 175 -9.17 9.72 1.74
C ALA A 175 -10.55 9.31 1.26
N VAL A 176 -10.70 8.02 0.99
CA VAL A 176 -12.00 7.36 0.84
C VAL A 176 -12.11 6.24 1.86
N SER A 177 -13.11 6.35 2.73
CA SER A 177 -13.34 5.43 3.84
C SER A 177 -14.67 4.70 3.65
N TYR A 178 -14.64 3.37 3.78
CA TYR A 178 -15.84 2.54 3.84
C TYR A 178 -15.96 1.90 5.23
N SER A 179 -17.18 1.50 5.58
CA SER A 179 -17.42 0.66 6.76
C SER A 179 -18.73 -0.07 6.59
N PHE A 180 -18.81 -1.30 7.09
CA PHE A 180 -20.04 -2.07 7.12
C PHE A 180 -21.17 -1.36 7.91
N ALA A 181 -20.83 -0.43 8.82
CA ALA A 181 -21.78 0.36 9.58
C ALA A 181 -22.42 1.52 8.78
N ARG A 182 -21.88 1.88 7.60
CA ARG A 182 -22.33 3.04 6.80
C ARG A 182 -23.42 2.73 5.78
N GLY A 183 -23.95 1.51 5.77
CA GLY A 183 -24.94 1.10 4.77
C GLY A 183 -24.34 1.13 3.36
N SER A 184 -25.00 1.82 2.44
CA SER A 184 -24.61 1.90 1.02
C SER A 184 -23.90 3.20 0.67
N THR A 185 -23.13 3.71 1.63
CA THR A 185 -22.34 4.93 1.46
C THR A 185 -20.89 4.69 1.82
N VAL A 186 -19.99 5.23 1.01
CA VAL A 186 -18.59 5.46 1.36
C VAL A 186 -18.39 6.95 1.62
N GLN A 187 -17.33 7.35 2.32
CA GLN A 187 -17.08 8.75 2.64
C GLN A 187 -15.75 9.20 2.04
N TYR A 188 -15.81 10.22 1.19
CA TYR A 188 -14.63 10.99 0.84
C TYR A 188 -14.37 12.05 1.91
N SER A 189 -13.11 12.22 2.32
CA SER A 189 -12.71 13.21 3.31
C SER A 189 -11.38 13.86 2.97
N VAL A 190 -11.19 15.09 3.45
CA VAL A 190 -9.92 15.82 3.34
C VAL A 190 -9.50 16.27 4.73
N ILE A 191 -8.33 15.81 5.16
CA ILE A 191 -7.66 16.24 6.38
C ILE A 191 -6.67 17.35 6.02
N ASP A 192 -6.82 18.49 6.66
CA ASP A 192 -5.95 19.65 6.45
C ASP A 192 -4.54 19.42 7.03
N VAL A 193 -3.63 20.37 6.79
CA VAL A 193 -2.24 20.32 7.28
C VAL A 193 -2.10 20.40 8.80
N HIS A 194 -3.18 20.67 9.53
CA HIS A 194 -3.23 20.68 10.99
C HIS A 194 -3.80 19.38 11.58
N GLY A 195 -4.18 18.42 10.73
CA GLY A 195 -4.69 17.12 11.15
C GLY A 195 -6.17 17.12 11.48
N ARG A 196 -6.96 18.05 10.90
CA ARG A 196 -8.41 18.15 11.12
C ARG A 196 -9.16 17.95 9.81
N ALA A 197 -10.31 17.28 9.85
CA ALA A 197 -11.17 17.14 8.69
C ALA A 197 -11.80 18.49 8.32
N ARG A 198 -11.45 19.01 7.13
CA ARG A 198 -12.04 20.24 6.58
C ARG A 198 -13.24 19.98 5.68
N ARG A 199 -13.35 18.76 5.14
CA ARG A 199 -14.39 18.38 4.19
C ARG A 199 -14.70 16.89 4.31
N THR A 200 -15.98 16.56 4.25
CA THR A 200 -16.49 15.20 4.11
C THR A 200 -17.64 15.18 3.11
N VAL A 201 -17.69 14.16 2.26
CA VAL A 201 -18.78 13.94 1.29
C VAL A 201 -19.16 12.46 1.35
N ASP A 202 -20.42 12.18 1.67
CA ASP A 202 -20.98 10.83 1.58
C ASP A 202 -21.31 10.52 0.11
N ILE A 203 -20.82 9.40 -0.38
CA ILE A 203 -20.95 8.94 -1.77
C ILE A 203 -21.82 7.69 -1.78
N GLN A 204 -22.92 7.74 -2.51
CA GLN A 204 -23.84 6.61 -2.66
C GLN A 204 -23.24 5.55 -3.60
N VAL A 205 -23.21 4.31 -3.14
CA VAL A 205 -22.77 3.12 -3.89
C VAL A 205 -23.88 2.07 -3.95
N HIS A 206 -23.69 0.97 -4.69
CA HIS A 206 -24.75 -0.04 -4.88
C HIS A 206 -25.04 -0.90 -3.64
N GLY A 207 -24.12 -0.94 -2.68
CA GLY A 207 -24.19 -1.80 -1.50
C GLY A 207 -23.06 -1.49 -0.54
N ALA A 208 -22.46 -2.50 0.09
CA ALA A 208 -21.32 -2.31 1.00
C ALA A 208 -20.03 -2.91 0.41
N PRO A 209 -19.44 -2.28 -0.62
CA PRO A 209 -18.19 -2.74 -1.22
C PRO A 209 -17.00 -2.52 -0.27
N MET A 210 -15.98 -3.34 -0.40
CA MET A 210 -14.63 -3.05 0.08
C MET A 210 -14.00 -2.07 -0.91
N MET A 211 -13.86 -0.81 -0.50
CA MET A 211 -13.19 0.22 -1.29
C MET A 211 -11.83 0.50 -0.64
N HIS A 212 -10.88 -0.41 -0.89
CA HIS A 212 -9.58 -0.46 -0.24
C HIS A 212 -8.77 0.83 -0.43
N ASP A 213 -8.70 1.31 -1.67
CA ASP A 213 -7.99 2.51 -2.07
C ASP A 213 -8.83 3.29 -3.12
N PHE A 214 -8.32 4.44 -3.54
CA PHE A 214 -8.91 5.33 -4.53
C PHE A 214 -7.81 6.04 -5.33
N THR A 215 -8.14 6.61 -6.48
CA THR A 215 -7.17 7.44 -7.21
C THR A 215 -7.42 8.93 -6.97
N LEU A 216 -6.39 9.64 -6.52
CA LEU A 216 -6.34 11.09 -6.50
C LEU A 216 -5.69 11.61 -7.79
N THR A 217 -6.21 12.71 -8.33
CA THR A 217 -5.60 13.49 -9.42
C THR A 217 -5.57 14.97 -9.03
N GLU A 218 -4.92 15.82 -9.83
CA GLU A 218 -4.95 17.28 -9.68
C GLU A 218 -6.36 17.89 -9.67
N LYS A 219 -7.37 17.20 -10.24
CA LYS A 219 -8.73 17.74 -10.39
C LYS A 219 -9.83 16.85 -9.85
N TYR A 220 -9.60 15.54 -9.80
CA TYR A 220 -10.61 14.53 -9.54
C TYR A 220 -10.19 13.53 -8.48
N VAL A 221 -11.20 12.97 -7.82
CA VAL A 221 -11.17 11.77 -7.01
C VAL A 221 -11.87 10.67 -7.79
N VAL A 222 -11.25 9.50 -7.89
CA VAL A 222 -11.79 8.35 -8.61
C VAL A 222 -12.06 7.19 -7.64
N PHE A 223 -13.30 6.72 -7.64
CA PHE A 223 -13.83 5.67 -6.76
C PHE A 223 -13.98 4.34 -7.49
N TYR A 224 -13.77 3.24 -6.77
CA TYR A 224 -13.87 1.88 -7.30
C TYR A 224 -15.02 1.12 -6.64
N ASP A 225 -16.22 1.17 -7.23
CA ASP A 225 -17.39 0.45 -6.73
C ASP A 225 -17.39 -0.96 -7.34
N LEU A 226 -16.70 -1.89 -6.68
CA LEU A 226 -16.28 -3.18 -7.24
C LEU A 226 -16.88 -4.40 -6.49
N PRO A 227 -16.86 -5.61 -7.09
CA PRO A 227 -17.63 -6.76 -6.62
C PRO A 227 -17.13 -7.49 -5.37
N VAL A 228 -16.19 -6.95 -4.61
CA VAL A 228 -15.87 -7.48 -3.26
C VAL A 228 -16.76 -6.77 -2.26
N THR A 229 -17.70 -7.49 -1.66
CA THR A 229 -18.77 -6.89 -0.85
C THR A 229 -18.94 -7.58 0.49
N LEU A 230 -19.53 -6.87 1.46
CA LEU A 230 -19.84 -7.39 2.78
C LEU A 230 -20.71 -8.66 2.69
N ASP A 231 -20.21 -9.76 3.25
CA ASP A 231 -20.91 -11.03 3.36
C ASP A 231 -21.33 -11.29 4.82
N MET A 232 -22.59 -10.99 5.12
CA MET A 232 -23.15 -11.20 6.46
C MET A 232 -23.21 -12.68 6.87
N SER A 233 -23.14 -13.62 5.93
CA SER A 233 -23.10 -15.04 6.29
C SER A 233 -21.83 -15.35 7.10
N MET A 234 -20.73 -14.66 6.83
CA MET A 234 -19.47 -14.77 7.56
C MET A 234 -19.58 -14.16 8.98
N ILE A 235 -20.33 -13.06 9.14
CA ILE A 235 -20.59 -12.42 10.45
C ILE A 235 -21.56 -13.25 11.30
N SER A 236 -22.60 -13.82 10.69
CA SER A 236 -23.62 -14.59 11.42
C SER A 236 -23.07 -15.88 12.05
N GLN A 237 -21.92 -16.37 11.57
CA GLN A 237 -21.21 -17.50 12.14
C GLN A 237 -20.37 -17.12 13.37
N SER A 238 -20.01 -15.84 13.53
CA SER A 238 -19.20 -15.33 14.66
C SER A 238 -20.01 -14.68 15.78
N VAL A 239 -21.30 -14.36 15.55
CA VAL A 239 -22.20 -13.84 16.60
C VAL A 239 -22.91 -14.98 17.35
N PRO A 240 -22.88 -15.03 18.69
CA PRO A 240 -23.56 -16.07 19.48
C PRO A 240 -25.08 -15.86 19.49
N VAL A 241 -25.75 -16.19 18.39
CA VAL A 241 -27.21 -16.24 18.31
C VAL A 241 -27.69 -17.64 18.75
N PRO A 242 -28.68 -17.76 19.67
CA PRO A 242 -29.28 -19.04 20.02
C PRO A 242 -29.71 -19.81 18.77
N ARG A 243 -29.43 -21.12 18.71
CA ARG A 243 -29.64 -21.96 17.51
C ARG A 243 -31.03 -21.80 16.88
N LEU A 244 -32.07 -21.66 17.71
CA LEU A 244 -33.47 -21.49 17.27
C LEU A 244 -33.72 -20.17 16.53
N LEU A 245 -32.96 -19.12 16.85
CA LEU A 245 -33.11 -17.77 16.31
C LEU A 245 -32.13 -17.46 15.16
N ARG A 246 -31.17 -18.35 14.86
CA ARG A 246 -30.16 -18.11 13.80
C ARG A 246 -30.76 -17.83 12.44
N LYS A 247 -31.68 -18.68 11.95
CA LYS A 247 -32.29 -18.51 10.62
C LYS A 247 -33.15 -17.23 10.54
N PRO A 248 -34.08 -16.97 11.49
CA PRO A 248 -34.82 -15.69 11.50
C PRO A 248 -33.90 -14.47 11.58
N ALA A 249 -32.91 -14.48 12.47
CA ALA A 249 -31.97 -13.37 12.62
C ALA A 249 -31.13 -13.16 11.34
N GLN A 250 -30.69 -14.24 10.70
CA GLN A 250 -29.94 -14.18 9.43
C GLN A 250 -30.80 -13.62 8.30
N ILE A 251 -32.09 -13.97 8.21
CA ILE A 251 -33.00 -13.39 7.21
C ILE A 251 -33.15 -11.88 7.42
N VAL A 252 -33.39 -11.45 8.67
CA VAL A 252 -33.51 -10.02 9.01
C VAL A 252 -32.20 -9.30 8.70
N MET A 253 -31.05 -9.81 9.16
CA MET A 253 -29.74 -9.21 8.89
C MET A 253 -29.43 -9.14 7.39
N ASN A 254 -29.72 -10.20 6.63
CA ASN A 254 -29.53 -10.24 5.18
C ASN A 254 -30.42 -9.22 4.46
N SER A 255 -31.62 -8.95 4.97
CA SER A 255 -32.51 -7.94 4.39
C SER A 255 -32.03 -6.49 4.58
N LEU A 256 -31.18 -6.26 5.58
CA LEU A 256 -30.64 -4.96 6.00
C LEU A 256 -29.23 -4.67 5.45
N ILE A 257 -28.59 -5.62 4.76
CA ILE A 257 -27.23 -5.48 4.19
C ILE A 257 -27.12 -4.19 3.38
N GLY A 258 -26.19 -3.31 3.76
CA GLY A 258 -25.93 -2.07 3.05
C GLY A 258 -27.11 -1.09 3.01
N LYS A 259 -28.21 -1.33 3.74
CA LYS A 259 -29.41 -0.47 3.69
C LYS A 259 -29.58 0.40 4.92
N VAL A 260 -29.09 -0.04 6.08
CA VAL A 260 -29.27 0.68 7.34
C VAL A 260 -27.93 1.17 7.85
N LYS A 261 -27.84 2.49 8.11
CA LYS A 261 -26.71 3.09 8.82
C LYS A 261 -26.80 2.74 10.30
N ILE A 262 -25.73 2.17 10.85
CA ILE A 262 -25.60 1.92 12.29
C ILE A 262 -24.85 3.11 12.89
N PRO A 263 -25.43 3.84 13.87
CA PRO A 263 -24.74 4.95 14.52
C PRO A 263 -23.38 4.52 15.09
N GLY A 264 -22.34 5.34 14.88
CA GLY A 264 -20.95 5.05 15.25
C GLY A 264 -20.76 4.55 16.69
N PRO A 265 -21.32 5.23 17.72
CA PRO A 265 -21.21 4.78 19.10
C PRO A 265 -21.81 3.38 19.37
N ILE A 266 -22.87 3.01 18.62
CA ILE A 266 -23.51 1.71 18.75
C ILE A 266 -22.63 0.63 18.10
N ALA A 267 -22.10 0.89 16.90
CA ALA A 267 -21.17 -0.01 16.23
C ALA A 267 -19.90 -0.23 17.06
N ALA A 268 -19.31 0.84 17.60
CA ALA A 268 -18.16 0.78 18.49
C ALA A 268 -18.47 -0.03 19.76
N LYS A 269 -19.62 0.19 20.41
CA LYS A 269 -20.01 -0.59 21.59
C LYS A 269 -20.27 -2.06 21.26
N ALA A 270 -20.90 -2.38 20.14
CA ALA A 270 -21.10 -3.76 19.68
C ALA A 270 -19.76 -4.48 19.43
N SER A 271 -18.77 -3.77 18.89
CA SER A 271 -17.42 -4.30 18.67
C SER A 271 -16.67 -4.67 19.95
N GLN A 272 -16.93 -3.97 21.06
CA GLN A 272 -16.30 -4.26 22.36
C GLN A 272 -16.71 -5.62 22.94
N TYR A 273 -17.84 -6.18 22.49
CA TYR A 273 -18.35 -7.49 22.91
C TYR A 273 -18.04 -8.62 21.92
N SER A 274 -17.43 -8.31 20.77
CA SER A 274 -17.01 -9.32 19.80
C SER A 274 -15.70 -9.95 20.27
N GLY A 275 -15.79 -11.11 20.93
CA GLY A 275 -14.64 -11.99 21.09
C GLY A 275 -14.19 -12.46 19.70
N LYS A 276 -12.91 -12.19 19.37
CA LYS A 276 -12.14 -12.66 18.20
C LYS A 276 -13.02 -13.03 16.99
N SER A 277 -13.32 -12.08 16.10
CA SER A 277 -13.78 -12.42 14.74
C SER A 277 -12.54 -12.71 13.89
N PRO A 278 -12.29 -13.97 13.47
CA PRO A 278 -11.01 -14.35 12.88
C PRO A 278 -10.91 -14.02 11.38
N SER A 279 -11.94 -13.45 10.75
CA SER A 279 -11.91 -13.09 9.32
C SER A 279 -12.54 -11.73 9.01
N ILE A 280 -12.07 -11.13 7.92
CA ILE A 280 -12.68 -9.95 7.31
C ILE A 280 -13.92 -10.42 6.51
N PRO A 281 -15.12 -9.87 6.77
CA PRO A 281 -16.38 -10.42 6.27
C PRO A 281 -16.68 -9.96 4.83
N TYR A 282 -15.75 -10.17 3.90
CA TYR A 282 -15.88 -9.73 2.52
C TYR A 282 -15.59 -10.88 1.56
N SER A 283 -16.40 -11.01 0.52
CA SER A 283 -16.28 -12.04 -0.50
C SER A 283 -16.63 -11.50 -1.89
N TRP A 284 -16.19 -12.21 -2.92
CA TRP A 284 -16.56 -11.91 -4.30
C TRP A 284 -18.07 -12.12 -4.54
N ASN A 285 -18.74 -11.11 -5.07
CA ASN A 285 -20.15 -11.15 -5.43
C ASN A 285 -20.31 -10.97 -6.95
N PRO A 286 -20.48 -12.07 -7.73
CA PRO A 286 -20.57 -11.99 -9.19
C PRO A 286 -21.83 -11.28 -9.70
N LYS A 287 -22.81 -10.98 -8.83
CA LYS A 287 -24.03 -10.25 -9.16
C LYS A 287 -23.91 -8.75 -8.88
N TYR A 288 -22.81 -8.30 -8.27
CA TYR A 288 -22.59 -6.90 -7.98
C TYR A 288 -22.05 -6.19 -9.23
N PRO A 289 -22.73 -5.16 -9.76
CA PRO A 289 -22.24 -4.41 -10.91
C PRO A 289 -20.96 -3.63 -10.56
N ALA A 290 -19.98 -3.66 -11.46
CA ALA A 290 -18.71 -2.96 -11.30
C ALA A 290 -18.72 -1.64 -12.05
N ARG A 291 -18.29 -0.56 -11.38
CA ARG A 291 -18.23 0.77 -11.97
C ARG A 291 -17.17 1.66 -11.32
N ILE A 292 -16.77 2.67 -12.07
CA ILE A 292 -15.81 3.69 -11.64
C ILE A 292 -16.56 5.01 -11.43
N GLY A 293 -16.36 5.65 -10.28
CA GLY A 293 -16.93 6.96 -9.98
C GLY A 293 -15.89 8.06 -10.18
N VAL A 294 -16.23 9.16 -10.83
CA VAL A 294 -15.37 10.35 -10.97
C VAL A 294 -16.06 11.54 -10.33
N MET A 295 -15.37 12.20 -9.41
CA MET A 295 -15.85 13.40 -8.71
C MET A 295 -14.78 14.50 -8.76
N PRO A 296 -15.14 15.76 -9.10
CA PRO A 296 -14.25 16.89 -8.88
C PRO A 296 -13.79 16.96 -7.42
N ARG A 297 -12.47 16.99 -7.19
CA ARG A 297 -11.90 16.95 -5.83
C ARG A 297 -12.29 18.18 -5.04
N GLU A 298 -12.42 19.33 -5.71
CA GLU A 298 -12.99 20.57 -5.21
C GLU A 298 -14.40 20.78 -5.77
N GLY A 299 -15.29 21.42 -5.00
CA GLY A 299 -16.69 21.54 -5.38
C GLY A 299 -17.40 22.78 -4.82
N ASP A 300 -18.27 23.37 -5.65
CA ASP A 300 -19.25 24.40 -5.29
C ASP A 300 -20.61 23.79 -4.86
N GLU A 301 -21.64 24.61 -4.61
CA GLU A 301 -22.96 24.12 -4.21
C GLU A 301 -23.64 23.18 -5.21
N ALA A 302 -23.33 23.28 -6.52
CA ALA A 302 -23.92 22.42 -7.54
C ALA A 302 -23.34 21.00 -7.46
N SER A 303 -22.03 20.90 -7.26
CA SER A 303 -21.34 19.62 -7.03
C SER A 303 -21.72 18.93 -5.71
N ARG A 304 -22.38 19.61 -4.76
CA ARG A 304 -22.95 18.98 -3.55
C ARG A 304 -24.21 18.14 -3.82
N ARG A 305 -24.92 18.36 -4.94
CA ARG A 305 -26.21 17.69 -5.22
C ARG A 305 -26.07 16.37 -5.99
N ALA A 306 -25.04 16.22 -6.81
CA ALA A 306 -24.71 14.99 -7.52
C ALA A 306 -23.19 14.92 -7.77
N PRO A 307 -22.39 14.55 -6.76
CA PRO A 307 -20.95 14.75 -6.80
C PRO A 307 -20.21 13.82 -7.78
N VAL A 308 -20.79 12.65 -8.09
CA VAL A 308 -20.07 11.58 -8.79
C VAL A 308 -20.74 11.23 -10.11
N ARG A 309 -19.94 11.17 -11.17
CA ARG A 309 -20.30 10.54 -12.44
C ARG A 309 -19.79 9.11 -12.47
N TRP A 310 -20.68 8.17 -12.74
CA TRP A 310 -20.37 6.74 -12.79
C TRP A 310 -20.17 6.24 -14.22
N PHE A 311 -19.23 5.31 -14.37
CA PHE A 311 -18.87 4.66 -15.62
C PHE A 311 -18.86 3.15 -15.38
N GLU A 312 -19.76 2.42 -16.05
CA GLU A 312 -19.84 0.96 -15.94
C GLU A 312 -18.62 0.30 -16.57
N ILE A 313 -18.14 -0.79 -15.96
CA ILE A 313 -16.99 -1.56 -16.41
C ILE A 313 -17.24 -3.06 -16.25
N ASP A 314 -16.42 -3.87 -16.91
CA ASP A 314 -16.42 -5.32 -16.65
C ASP A 314 -15.95 -5.62 -15.22
N PRO A 315 -16.53 -6.62 -14.54
CA PRO A 315 -16.14 -7.03 -13.20
C PRO A 315 -14.63 -7.28 -13.07
N CYS A 316 -14.05 -6.64 -12.05
CA CYS A 316 -12.66 -6.82 -11.63
C CYS A 316 -12.50 -6.32 -10.19
N TYR A 317 -11.32 -6.50 -9.61
CA TYR A 317 -10.96 -5.91 -8.33
C TYR A 317 -9.67 -5.08 -8.43
N VAL A 318 -9.58 -4.05 -7.59
CA VAL A 318 -8.41 -3.19 -7.46
C VAL A 318 -8.14 -3.01 -5.98
N PHE A 319 -6.98 -3.49 -5.52
CA PHE A 319 -6.43 -3.09 -4.23
C PHE A 319 -5.73 -1.75 -4.41
N HIS A 320 -4.57 -1.74 -5.07
CA HIS A 320 -3.69 -0.57 -5.09
C HIS A 320 -3.59 0.08 -6.48
N PRO A 321 -4.07 1.33 -6.66
CA PRO A 321 -3.63 2.16 -7.75
C PRO A 321 -2.17 2.57 -7.59
N LEU A 322 -1.44 2.65 -8.70
CA LEU A 322 -0.09 3.21 -8.73
C LEU A 322 -0.14 4.74 -8.64
N ASN A 323 -0.91 5.38 -9.53
CA ASN A 323 -1.17 6.82 -9.55
C ASN A 323 -2.19 7.17 -10.65
N GLY A 324 -2.78 8.36 -10.60
CA GLY A 324 -3.60 8.90 -11.69
C GLY A 324 -3.34 10.38 -11.98
N TYR A 325 -3.77 10.85 -13.16
CA TYR A 325 -3.71 12.26 -13.56
C TYR A 325 -4.73 12.55 -14.65
N SER A 326 -5.12 13.81 -14.80
CA SER A 326 -5.95 14.27 -15.92
C SER A 326 -5.10 14.97 -16.99
N GLU A 327 -5.45 14.83 -18.26
CA GLU A 327 -4.85 15.62 -19.34
C GLU A 327 -5.84 15.88 -20.49
N MET A 328 -5.55 16.89 -21.31
CA MET A 328 -6.29 17.13 -22.55
C MET A 328 -5.72 16.26 -23.68
N ARG A 329 -6.56 15.47 -24.33
CA ARG A 329 -6.25 14.72 -25.57
C ARG A 329 -7.28 15.06 -26.63
N ASP A 330 -6.81 15.53 -27.78
CA ASP A 330 -7.66 15.86 -28.94
C ASP A 330 -8.85 16.77 -28.61
N GLY A 331 -8.62 17.74 -27.71
CA GLY A 331 -9.65 18.70 -27.26
C GLY A 331 -10.60 18.19 -26.18
N ALA A 332 -10.49 16.93 -25.74
CA ALA A 332 -11.28 16.36 -24.66
C ALA A 332 -10.42 16.09 -23.41
N GLU A 333 -11.00 16.25 -22.22
CA GLU A 333 -10.34 15.89 -20.97
C GLU A 333 -10.47 14.39 -20.72
N VAL A 334 -9.34 13.75 -20.40
CA VAL A 334 -9.28 12.34 -20.04
C VAL A 334 -8.58 12.17 -18.70
N ILE A 335 -8.98 11.16 -17.94
CA ILE A 335 -8.30 10.72 -16.72
C ILE A 335 -7.53 9.44 -17.04
N VAL A 336 -6.24 9.43 -16.72
CA VAL A 336 -5.35 8.28 -16.88
C VAL A 336 -5.00 7.75 -15.51
N ILE A 337 -5.16 6.44 -15.32
CA ILE A 337 -4.91 5.76 -14.06
C ILE A 337 -4.05 4.54 -14.35
N ASP A 338 -2.93 4.40 -13.66
CA ASP A 338 -2.15 3.17 -13.64
C ASP A 338 -2.45 2.46 -12.32
N LEU A 339 -2.80 1.18 -12.35
CA LEU A 339 -3.26 0.42 -11.17
C LEU A 339 -3.02 -1.08 -11.30
N VAL A 340 -3.05 -1.78 -10.16
CA VAL A 340 -3.01 -3.24 -10.14
C VAL A 340 -4.44 -3.79 -10.17
N ARG A 341 -4.76 -4.50 -11.26
CA ARG A 341 -6.07 -5.11 -11.52
C ARG A 341 -6.01 -6.61 -11.26
N TYR A 342 -7.08 -7.12 -10.67
CA TYR A 342 -7.37 -8.54 -10.48
C TYR A 342 -8.67 -8.90 -11.21
N ASP A 343 -8.75 -10.11 -11.76
CA ASP A 343 -10.00 -10.59 -12.38
C ASP A 343 -11.08 -10.94 -11.33
N SER A 344 -10.66 -11.40 -10.16
CA SER A 344 -11.50 -11.67 -8.99
C SER A 344 -10.68 -11.52 -7.70
N MET A 345 -11.32 -11.54 -6.53
CA MET A 345 -10.63 -11.55 -5.23
C MET A 345 -11.54 -12.09 -4.14
N PHE A 346 -11.02 -12.89 -3.20
CA PHE A 346 -11.80 -13.54 -2.14
C PHE A 346 -12.95 -14.40 -2.68
N SER A 347 -12.67 -15.07 -3.78
CA SER A 347 -13.57 -15.99 -4.46
C SER A 347 -13.36 -17.44 -4.01
N GLN A 348 -12.11 -17.82 -3.75
CA GLN A 348 -11.68 -19.17 -3.36
C GLN A 348 -10.93 -19.16 -2.03
N ASP A 349 -9.94 -18.26 -1.87
CA ASP A 349 -9.26 -18.03 -0.60
C ASP A 349 -9.89 -16.83 0.10
N VAL A 350 -10.55 -17.08 1.23
CA VAL A 350 -11.17 -16.04 2.07
C VAL A 350 -10.35 -15.73 3.32
N LEU A 351 -9.13 -16.27 3.43
CA LEU A 351 -8.20 -16.03 4.53
C LEU A 351 -7.06 -15.07 4.13
N GLY A 352 -6.87 -14.82 2.84
CA GLY A 352 -5.93 -13.84 2.33
C GLY A 352 -6.03 -13.64 0.82
N PRO A 353 -5.28 -12.67 0.27
CA PRO A 353 -5.40 -12.22 -1.12
C PRO A 353 -4.58 -13.10 -2.09
N SER A 354 -4.64 -14.43 -1.95
CA SER A 354 -3.78 -15.36 -2.71
C SER A 354 -4.45 -15.95 -3.95
N ASP A 355 -5.77 -15.79 -4.10
CA ASP A 355 -6.58 -16.54 -5.09
C ASP A 355 -6.66 -15.91 -6.48
N ALA A 356 -6.00 -14.78 -6.72
CA ALA A 356 -5.94 -14.15 -8.03
C ALA A 356 -4.62 -13.41 -8.28
N LYS A 357 -4.29 -13.25 -9.57
CA LYS A 357 -3.08 -12.58 -10.03
C LYS A 357 -3.29 -11.07 -10.18
N GLY A 358 -2.49 -10.27 -9.46
CA GLY A 358 -2.44 -8.82 -9.64
C GLY A 358 -1.61 -8.46 -10.88
N GLN A 359 -2.14 -7.64 -11.78
CA GLN A 359 -1.47 -7.26 -13.04
C GLN A 359 -1.57 -5.75 -13.26
N LEU A 360 -0.53 -5.14 -13.83
CA LEU A 360 -0.51 -3.69 -14.03
C LEU A 360 -1.34 -3.33 -15.26
N ASP A 361 -2.40 -2.57 -15.04
CA ASP A 361 -3.27 -2.02 -16.05
C ASP A 361 -3.16 -0.49 -16.11
N ARG A 362 -3.46 0.05 -17.28
CA ARG A 362 -3.73 1.47 -17.49
C ARG A 362 -5.19 1.66 -17.90
N TRP A 363 -5.93 2.43 -17.14
CA TRP A 363 -7.28 2.84 -17.46
C TRP A 363 -7.28 4.29 -17.97
N THR A 364 -8.01 4.55 -19.05
CA THR A 364 -8.25 5.88 -19.61
C THR A 364 -9.74 6.15 -19.64
N ILE A 365 -10.20 7.11 -18.83
CA ILE A 365 -11.59 7.54 -18.74
C ILE A 365 -11.75 8.77 -19.62
N ASP A 366 -12.52 8.68 -20.71
CA ASP A 366 -12.88 9.80 -21.57
C ASP A 366 -14.14 10.48 -21.01
N LEU A 367 -13.97 11.66 -20.42
CA LEU A 367 -15.09 12.38 -19.80
C LEU A 367 -16.07 12.91 -20.85
N ALA A 368 -15.63 13.24 -22.07
CA ALA A 368 -16.54 13.70 -23.10
C ALA A 368 -17.42 12.55 -23.61
N LYS A 369 -16.81 11.40 -23.89
CA LYS A 369 -17.50 10.24 -24.49
C LYS A 369 -18.22 9.36 -23.48
N GLY A 370 -17.87 9.43 -22.20
CA GLY A 370 -18.47 8.56 -21.18
C GLY A 370 -17.94 7.12 -21.22
N THR A 371 -16.72 6.91 -21.71
CA THR A 371 -16.15 5.57 -21.90
C THR A 371 -14.90 5.35 -21.07
N VAL A 372 -14.63 4.09 -20.74
CA VAL A 372 -13.42 3.65 -20.05
C VAL A 372 -12.69 2.68 -20.97
N HIS A 373 -11.43 2.97 -21.28
CA HIS A 373 -10.55 2.05 -21.98
C HIS A 373 -9.53 1.46 -21.01
N MET A 374 -9.41 0.14 -21.01
CA MET A 374 -8.49 -0.59 -20.13
C MET A 374 -7.43 -1.28 -20.98
N GLU A 375 -6.16 -1.13 -20.61
CA GLU A 375 -5.03 -1.69 -21.33
C GLU A 375 -4.07 -2.36 -20.34
N ARG A 376 -3.81 -3.66 -20.53
CA ARG A 376 -2.76 -4.37 -19.81
C ARG A 376 -1.39 -3.78 -20.15
N LYS A 377 -0.67 -3.31 -19.14
CA LYS A 377 0.71 -2.80 -19.29
C LYS A 377 1.77 -3.82 -18.94
N ASP A 378 1.51 -4.70 -17.98
CA ASP A 378 2.42 -5.75 -17.55
C ASP A 378 1.61 -6.92 -16.98
N ASP A 379 1.86 -8.14 -17.47
CA ASP A 379 1.09 -9.34 -17.15
C ASP A 379 1.73 -10.22 -16.07
N ARG A 380 2.87 -9.82 -15.50
CA ARG A 380 3.45 -10.47 -14.33
C ARG A 380 2.59 -10.30 -13.08
N HIS A 381 2.83 -11.11 -12.05
CA HIS A 381 2.13 -10.97 -10.77
C HIS A 381 2.77 -9.80 -10.03
N LEU A 382 2.20 -8.61 -10.17
CA LEU A 382 2.73 -7.38 -9.59
C LEU A 382 1.81 -6.88 -8.49
N GLU A 383 2.40 -6.29 -7.46
CA GLU A 383 1.63 -5.61 -6.43
C GLU A 383 2.43 -4.48 -5.76
N PHE A 384 1.85 -3.85 -4.73
CA PHE A 384 2.43 -2.83 -3.89
C PHE A 384 3.09 -1.70 -4.68
N PRO A 385 2.31 -1.08 -5.60
CA PRO A 385 2.83 -0.07 -6.48
C PRO A 385 3.23 1.20 -5.73
N ARG A 386 4.38 1.77 -6.12
CA ARG A 386 4.88 3.02 -5.56
C ARG A 386 5.38 3.97 -6.63
N ILE A 387 5.13 5.26 -6.41
CA ILE A 387 5.69 6.36 -7.17
C ILE A 387 6.55 7.25 -6.26
N ASN A 388 7.28 8.17 -6.86
CA ASN A 388 7.72 9.35 -6.13
C ASN A 388 6.47 10.20 -5.81
N GLU A 389 6.12 10.27 -4.52
CA GLU A 389 4.92 10.93 -4.01
C GLU A 389 4.86 12.45 -4.31
N THR A 390 5.96 13.09 -4.74
CA THR A 390 5.90 14.46 -5.28
C THR A 390 5.11 14.56 -6.59
N PHE A 391 4.79 13.41 -7.20
CA PHE A 391 3.97 13.27 -8.40
C PHE A 391 2.59 12.65 -8.12
N THR A 392 2.20 12.47 -6.85
CA THR A 392 0.85 12.01 -6.52
C THR A 392 -0.19 12.91 -7.16
N GLY A 393 -1.12 12.32 -7.91
CA GLY A 393 -2.15 13.00 -8.68
C GLY A 393 -1.69 13.70 -9.96
N LYS A 394 -0.39 13.68 -10.25
CA LYS A 394 0.25 14.33 -11.40
C LYS A 394 0.74 13.33 -12.42
N LYS A 395 0.97 13.83 -13.64
CA LYS A 395 1.56 13.02 -14.70
C LYS A 395 2.92 12.48 -14.27
N HIS A 396 3.04 11.15 -14.30
CA HIS A 396 4.22 10.46 -13.85
C HIS A 396 4.85 9.63 -14.99
N ARG A 397 6.12 9.29 -14.81
CA ARG A 397 6.90 8.50 -15.76
C ARG A 397 7.36 7.17 -15.19
N TYR A 398 7.56 7.10 -13.88
CA TYR A 398 8.17 5.96 -13.19
C TYR A 398 7.23 5.45 -12.12
N GLY A 399 7.08 4.13 -12.06
CA GLY A 399 6.45 3.39 -10.98
C GLY A 399 7.29 2.17 -10.64
N TYR A 400 7.24 1.76 -9.38
CA TYR A 400 7.98 0.63 -8.82
C TYR A 400 6.98 -0.37 -8.27
N LEU A 401 7.06 -1.61 -8.74
CA LEU A 401 6.22 -2.71 -8.28
C LEU A 401 7.11 -3.93 -8.08
N PRO A 402 7.08 -4.59 -6.91
CA PRO A 402 7.62 -5.94 -6.77
C PRO A 402 6.83 -6.95 -7.61
N ASP A 403 7.57 -7.88 -8.22
CA ASP A 403 7.03 -9.16 -8.67
C ASP A 403 6.81 -10.07 -7.44
N VAL A 404 5.58 -10.56 -7.28
CA VAL A 404 5.10 -11.30 -6.11
C VAL A 404 4.64 -12.72 -6.45
N GLU A 405 5.05 -13.28 -7.59
CA GLU A 405 4.62 -14.62 -8.06
C GLU A 405 4.78 -15.73 -6.98
N ASN A 406 5.78 -15.63 -6.10
CA ASN A 406 6.04 -16.61 -5.02
C ASN A 406 5.72 -16.07 -3.61
N PHE A 407 5.13 -14.87 -3.49
CA PHE A 407 4.98 -14.18 -2.21
C PHE A 407 3.77 -14.68 -1.40
N PHE A 408 2.64 -14.92 -2.06
CA PHE A 408 1.41 -15.40 -1.42
C PHE A 408 1.25 -16.93 -1.42
N GLY A 409 2.31 -17.66 -1.83
CA GLY A 409 2.31 -19.11 -1.95
C GLY A 409 1.44 -19.59 -3.12
N SER A 410 2.06 -20.04 -4.21
CA SER A 410 1.35 -20.81 -5.23
C SER A 410 0.89 -22.12 -4.60
N GLY A 411 -0.40 -22.44 -4.67
CA GLY A 411 -0.99 -23.72 -4.23
C GLY A 411 -0.49 -24.98 -4.96
N GLU A 412 0.70 -24.96 -5.58
CA GLU A 412 1.32 -26.08 -6.31
C GLU A 412 2.42 -26.82 -5.53
N ALA A 413 2.35 -26.86 -4.20
CA ALA A 413 3.17 -27.80 -3.41
C ALA A 413 2.45 -29.12 -3.08
N ALA A 414 1.24 -29.34 -3.62
CA ALA A 414 0.44 -30.54 -3.35
C ALA A 414 -0.02 -31.22 -4.66
N GLY A 415 0.91 -31.78 -5.44
CA GLY A 415 0.47 -32.45 -6.67
C GLY A 415 1.47 -33.02 -7.65
N ARG A 416 2.69 -33.41 -7.27
CA ARG A 416 3.49 -34.36 -8.08
C ARG A 416 4.62 -34.97 -7.26
N ALA A 417 4.31 -36.07 -6.59
CA ALA A 417 5.34 -37.05 -6.26
C ALA A 417 5.82 -37.68 -7.59
N SER A 418 6.91 -37.15 -8.12
CA SER A 418 7.71 -37.80 -9.17
C SER A 418 9.12 -37.94 -8.62
N SER A 419 9.51 -39.20 -8.46
CA SER A 419 10.74 -39.74 -7.90
C SER A 419 12.04 -39.02 -8.30
N ASN A 420 12.96 -39.00 -7.32
CA ASN A 420 14.41 -38.80 -7.42
C ASN A 420 14.93 -37.40 -7.75
N THR A 421 15.05 -36.55 -6.73
CA THR A 421 16.28 -35.78 -6.50
C THR A 421 16.38 -35.34 -5.04
N THR A 422 17.40 -35.81 -4.33
CA THR A 422 17.72 -35.38 -2.97
C THR A 422 18.39 -34.01 -3.02
N THR A 423 17.60 -32.95 -3.06
CA THR A 423 18.07 -31.59 -2.82
C THR A 423 17.25 -31.00 -1.68
N ARG A 424 17.89 -30.82 -0.52
CA ARG A 424 17.34 -30.01 0.58
C ARG A 424 17.05 -28.61 0.00
N PRO A 425 15.83 -28.07 0.16
CA PRO A 425 15.60 -26.66 -0.13
C PRO A 425 16.28 -25.83 0.97
N ASP A 426 17.34 -25.10 0.61
CA ASP A 426 17.88 -24.04 1.46
C ASP A 426 16.81 -22.96 1.60
N LEU A 427 16.35 -22.76 2.83
CA LEU A 427 15.31 -21.81 3.20
C LEU A 427 15.80 -20.37 3.02
N PRO A 428 14.99 -19.45 2.47
CA PRO A 428 15.35 -18.04 2.40
C PRO A 428 15.54 -17.44 3.80
N SER A 429 16.51 -16.53 3.93
CA SER A 429 16.69 -15.68 5.11
C SER A 429 15.40 -14.89 5.39
N ARG A 430 15.11 -14.62 6.67
CA ARG A 430 13.88 -14.02 7.21
C ARG A 430 13.62 -12.55 6.80
N ALA A 431 14.02 -12.12 5.60
CA ALA A 431 13.71 -10.80 5.05
C ALA A 431 12.38 -10.84 4.27
N ALA A 432 11.29 -11.10 4.98
CA ALA A 432 9.95 -10.93 4.44
C ALA A 432 9.60 -9.44 4.42
N TRP A 433 9.54 -8.86 3.23
CA TRP A 433 8.99 -7.52 3.02
C TRP A 433 7.48 -7.57 3.28
N THR A 434 6.97 -6.96 4.36
CA THR A 434 5.55 -6.58 4.39
C THR A 434 5.35 -5.28 3.62
N PRO A 435 4.21 -5.12 2.96
CA PRO A 435 4.24 -4.41 1.68
C PRO A 435 3.86 -2.93 1.76
N GLN A 436 3.35 -2.50 2.90
CA GLN A 436 2.98 -1.11 3.14
C GLN A 436 4.07 -0.46 3.98
N SER A 437 4.99 0.19 3.27
CA SER A 437 6.10 0.93 3.83
C SER A 437 5.93 2.41 3.53
N CYS A 438 6.12 3.29 4.50
CA CYS A 438 6.17 4.72 4.25
C CYS A 438 7.50 5.27 4.71
N TRP A 439 8.07 6.15 3.89
CA TRP A 439 9.05 7.10 4.40
C TRP A 439 8.28 8.21 5.12
N GLY A 440 8.25 8.14 6.45
CA GLY A 440 7.67 9.18 7.29
C GLY A 440 8.53 10.43 7.19
N ARG A 441 8.00 11.49 6.57
CA ARG A 441 8.53 12.85 6.69
C ARG A 441 8.03 13.47 8.01
N CYS A 442 8.91 13.66 8.98
CA CYS A 442 8.80 14.87 9.81
C CYS A 442 9.07 16.05 8.86
N HIS A 443 8.21 17.07 8.83
CA HIS A 443 8.40 18.26 8.01
C HIS A 443 9.75 18.95 8.27
N SER A 444 10.81 18.56 7.56
CA SER A 444 12.05 19.32 7.34
C SER A 444 13.09 18.51 6.53
N CYS A 445 12.77 18.08 5.30
CA CYS A 445 13.84 17.98 4.30
C CYS A 445 14.24 19.40 3.89
N ARG A 446 14.91 20.13 4.79
CA ARG A 446 15.80 21.20 4.36
C ARG A 446 16.99 20.48 3.75
N ILE A 447 17.13 20.58 2.42
CA ILE A 447 18.48 20.62 1.86
C ILE A 447 19.18 21.71 2.67
N ARG A 448 20.17 21.36 3.50
CA ARG A 448 20.99 22.38 4.18
C ARG A 448 21.49 23.31 3.08
N HIS A 449 21.21 24.60 3.25
CA HIS A 449 21.62 25.67 2.38
C HIS A 449 23.12 25.50 2.07
N VAL A 450 23.44 25.12 0.83
CA VAL A 450 24.81 25.27 0.32
C VAL A 450 24.93 26.75 -0.03
N PRO A 451 25.82 27.52 0.61
CA PRO A 451 25.97 28.93 0.25
C PRO A 451 26.37 29.01 -1.23
N PRO A 452 25.82 29.97 -2.00
CA PRO A 452 26.28 30.19 -3.36
C PRO A 452 27.76 30.53 -3.28
N ARG A 453 28.60 29.77 -3.99
CA ARG A 453 29.98 30.21 -4.24
C ARG A 453 29.89 31.56 -4.92
N THR A 454 30.24 32.61 -4.17
CA THR A 454 30.61 33.91 -4.71
C THR A 454 31.73 33.70 -5.70
N THR A 455 31.43 33.83 -6.98
CA THR A 455 32.45 34.01 -8.00
C THR A 455 33.05 35.39 -7.79
N VAL A 456 34.15 35.46 -7.03
CA VAL A 456 35.04 36.62 -7.06
C VAL A 456 35.75 36.55 -8.41
N CYS A 457 35.26 37.31 -9.38
CA CYS A 457 36.02 37.60 -10.59
C CYS A 457 37.17 38.54 -10.22
N SER A 458 38.39 38.00 -10.16
CA SER A 458 39.60 38.82 -10.27
C SER A 458 39.74 39.30 -11.71
N SER A 459 39.99 40.60 -11.82
CA SER A 459 40.23 41.38 -13.03
C SER A 459 41.42 40.87 -13.85
N GLY A 460 41.21 40.72 -15.16
CA GLY A 460 42.26 40.57 -16.18
C GLY A 460 41.67 40.71 -17.59
N SER A 461 41.92 41.87 -18.21
CA SER A 461 41.39 42.33 -19.51
C SER A 461 42.05 41.62 -20.74
N PRO A 462 41.78 42.02 -22.00
CA PRO A 462 40.80 41.40 -22.90
C PRO A 462 41.40 40.85 -24.22
N SER A 463 40.73 39.92 -24.91
CA SER A 463 40.70 39.90 -26.39
C SER A 463 39.73 38.88 -27.00
N THR A 464 38.97 39.39 -27.96
CA THR A 464 38.37 38.75 -29.15
C THR A 464 37.24 37.71 -29.02
N ALA A 465 36.04 38.28 -29.19
CA ALA A 465 34.77 37.78 -29.71
C ALA A 465 34.67 36.45 -30.50
N GLY A 466 33.61 35.70 -30.16
CA GLY A 466 32.86 34.78 -31.04
C GLY A 466 31.60 34.27 -30.29
N PRO A 467 30.37 34.31 -30.85
CA PRO A 467 29.18 33.96 -30.11
C PRO A 467 28.88 32.46 -30.21
N MET A 468 29.09 31.70 -29.13
CA MET A 468 28.42 30.40 -28.95
C MET A 468 27.18 30.59 -28.06
N ARG A 469 26.00 30.32 -28.65
CA ARG A 469 24.75 30.14 -27.92
C ARG A 469 24.84 28.85 -27.11
N GLY A 470 24.98 28.97 -25.78
CA GLY A 470 24.85 27.86 -24.84
C GLY A 470 23.80 28.17 -23.79
N SER A 471 22.62 27.57 -23.92
CA SER A 471 21.60 27.59 -22.86
C SER A 471 22.03 26.65 -21.73
N CYS A 472 22.39 27.21 -20.57
CA CYS A 472 22.63 26.44 -19.35
C CYS A 472 21.31 25.87 -18.81
N CYS A 473 21.04 24.59 -19.09
CA CYS A 473 20.06 23.81 -18.34
C CYS A 473 20.76 23.13 -17.16
N CYS A 474 20.57 23.65 -15.94
CA CYS A 474 20.89 22.92 -14.71
C CYS A 474 19.88 21.77 -14.53
N SER A 475 20.28 20.55 -14.91
CA SER A 475 19.49 19.33 -14.63
C SER A 475 19.88 18.75 -13.27
N MET A 476 18.94 18.68 -12.31
CA MET A 476 19.08 17.86 -11.11
C MET A 476 18.85 16.38 -11.49
N ARG A 477 19.79 15.49 -11.13
CA ARG A 477 19.75 14.04 -11.43
C ARG A 477 19.53 13.23 -10.13
N PRO A 478 18.53 12.33 -10.05
CA PRO A 478 18.42 11.31 -8.99
C PRO A 478 19.25 10.04 -9.28
N VAL A 479 19.64 9.31 -8.23
CA VAL A 479 20.60 8.17 -8.17
C VAL A 479 19.88 6.87 -7.70
N TRP A 480 20.17 5.67 -8.27
CA TRP A 480 19.48 4.35 -8.02
C TRP A 480 20.31 3.05 -8.29
N ILE A 481 20.56 2.02 -7.42
CA ILE A 481 21.51 0.88 -7.73
C ILE A 481 20.89 -0.24 -8.56
N SER A 482 21.77 -0.83 -9.40
CA SER A 482 21.86 -2.28 -9.66
C SER A 482 23.21 -2.89 -9.19
N TRP A 483 23.24 -4.21 -8.95
CA TRP A 483 24.39 -5.00 -8.47
C TRP A 483 25.33 -5.50 -9.61
N PRO A 484 26.65 -5.64 -9.37
CA PRO A 484 27.50 -6.59 -10.09
C PRO A 484 27.94 -7.79 -9.21
N PRO A 485 28.13 -9.00 -9.79
CA PRO A 485 28.62 -10.16 -9.06
C PRO A 485 30.15 -10.14 -8.98
N SER A 486 30.71 -10.46 -7.81
CA SER A 486 31.79 -11.47 -7.64
C SER A 486 32.75 -11.21 -6.45
N ILE A 487 33.06 -12.32 -5.77
CA ILE A 487 34.34 -12.72 -5.14
C ILE A 487 34.80 -11.94 -3.89
N CYS A 488 34.77 -12.62 -2.72
CA CYS A 488 35.99 -13.24 -2.20
C CYS A 488 35.69 -14.26 -1.07
N ARG A 489 36.32 -15.45 -1.18
CA ARG A 489 36.45 -16.43 -0.10
C ARG A 489 37.60 -15.99 0.80
N SER A 490 37.44 -16.11 2.11
CA SER A 490 38.43 -16.78 2.97
C SER A 490 37.87 -17.02 4.37
N GLU A 491 38.17 -18.20 4.87
CA GLU A 491 37.87 -18.85 6.14
C GLU A 491 37.93 -17.97 7.40
N PHE A 492 37.04 -18.20 8.37
CA PHE A 492 37.42 -18.60 9.73
C PHE A 492 36.24 -19.20 10.53
N ARG A 493 36.60 -20.08 11.47
CA ARG A 493 35.80 -21.04 12.22
C ARG A 493 34.93 -20.44 13.34
N GLN A 494 33.85 -21.16 13.65
CA GLN A 494 33.18 -21.36 14.96
C GLN A 494 33.14 -20.19 15.97
N ALA A 495 31.94 -19.67 16.22
CA ALA A 495 31.38 -19.53 17.57
C ALA A 495 29.86 -19.40 17.50
N SER A 496 29.17 -20.16 18.35
CA SER A 496 27.73 -20.10 18.56
C SER A 496 27.30 -18.83 19.30
N THR A 497 26.02 -18.48 19.15
CA THR A 497 25.11 -17.68 20.02
C THR A 497 24.58 -16.39 19.38
N ALA A 498 23.31 -16.11 19.70
CA ALA A 498 22.44 -14.99 19.31
C ALA A 498 21.71 -15.12 17.94
N THR A 499 20.44 -15.52 18.04
CA THR A 499 19.39 -15.28 17.05
C THR A 499 19.20 -13.79 16.81
N GLY A 500 20.00 -13.19 15.92
CA GLY A 500 19.79 -11.83 15.43
C GLY A 500 18.88 -11.83 14.20
N LEU A 501 17.71 -11.21 14.29
CA LEU A 501 16.96 -10.79 13.11
C LEU A 501 17.78 -9.74 12.37
N ARG A 502 18.24 -10.04 11.14
CA ARG A 502 18.95 -9.10 10.29
C ARG A 502 17.95 -8.26 9.49
N ALA A 503 17.99 -6.94 9.65
CA ALA A 503 17.32 -6.00 8.77
C ALA A 503 18.29 -5.63 7.63
N GLU A 504 18.04 -6.13 6.40
CA GLU A 504 18.82 -5.76 5.22
C GLU A 504 18.09 -4.67 4.43
N ILE A 505 18.74 -3.51 4.27
CA ILE A 505 18.31 -2.46 3.33
C ILE A 505 19.45 -2.24 2.34
N VAL A 506 19.14 -2.39 1.05
CA VAL A 506 20.07 -2.27 -0.06
C VAL A 506 19.83 -0.92 -0.75
N ILE A 507 20.84 -0.05 -0.80
CA ILE A 507 20.77 1.30 -1.41
C ILE A 507 21.88 1.44 -2.47
N GLY A 508 21.67 2.21 -3.56
CA GLY A 508 22.81 2.49 -4.45
C GLY A 508 22.69 3.24 -5.79
N PRO A 509 23.71 3.23 -6.71
CA PRO A 509 23.74 3.86 -8.07
C PRO A 509 23.56 3.03 -9.38
N GLY A 510 22.99 3.67 -10.40
CA GLY A 510 22.33 2.99 -11.53
C GLY A 510 22.99 3.20 -12.84
N ASP A 511 22.80 2.23 -13.72
CA ASP A 511 23.25 2.35 -15.10
C ASP A 511 22.10 2.23 -16.10
N THR A 512 22.18 3.08 -17.10
CA THR A 512 21.19 3.23 -18.17
C THR A 512 21.77 2.68 -19.46
N SER A 513 21.62 1.37 -19.73
CA SER A 513 21.74 0.86 -21.09
C SER A 513 21.25 -0.59 -21.23
N GLY A 514 20.51 -0.83 -22.32
CA GLY A 514 20.58 -2.12 -23.03
C GLY A 514 19.44 -3.09 -22.78
N THR A 515 18.53 -3.15 -23.75
CA THR A 515 17.73 -4.34 -24.06
C THR A 515 18.64 -5.55 -24.24
N GLY A 516 18.47 -6.60 -23.44
CA GLY A 516 19.14 -7.89 -23.65
C GLY A 516 18.63 -8.95 -22.68
N LEU A 517 17.95 -9.97 -23.21
CA LEU A 517 17.72 -11.23 -22.50
C LEU A 517 19.08 -11.82 -22.10
N SER A 518 19.30 -12.07 -20.80
CA SER A 518 20.31 -13.02 -20.35
C SER A 518 19.65 -14.14 -19.56
N VAL A 519 19.45 -15.29 -20.22
CA VAL A 519 19.12 -16.55 -19.57
C VAL A 519 20.38 -17.06 -18.87
N ASN A 520 20.41 -17.02 -17.53
CA ASN A 520 21.51 -17.60 -16.78
C ASN A 520 21.24 -19.10 -16.57
N ARG A 521 21.84 -19.95 -17.42
CA ARG A 521 21.93 -21.41 -17.19
C ARG A 521 22.93 -21.68 -16.07
N ARG A 522 22.48 -21.72 -14.82
CA ARG A 522 23.11 -22.43 -13.68
C ARG A 522 22.16 -22.36 -12.48
N GLY A 523 21.70 -23.52 -12.03
CA GLY A 523 20.63 -23.66 -11.03
C GLY A 523 21.02 -23.27 -9.61
N ASN A 524 21.05 -21.98 -9.32
CA ASN A 524 21.01 -21.43 -7.96
C ASN A 524 19.69 -20.67 -7.77
N SER A 525 18.81 -21.21 -6.93
CA SER A 525 17.51 -20.63 -6.59
C SER A 525 17.68 -19.65 -5.41
N SER A 526 17.78 -18.36 -5.70
CA SER A 526 17.59 -17.29 -4.71
C SER A 526 16.23 -16.66 -5.01
N ALA A 527 15.34 -16.53 -4.02
CA ALA A 527 14.10 -15.78 -4.20
C ALA A 527 14.43 -14.29 -4.40
N ALA A 528 14.57 -13.86 -5.66
CA ALA A 528 14.78 -12.47 -6.03
C ALA A 528 13.41 -11.83 -6.28
N VAL A 529 13.00 -10.92 -5.39
CA VAL A 529 11.91 -9.98 -5.70
C VAL A 529 12.46 -9.03 -6.77
N THR A 530 11.96 -9.16 -8.00
CA THR A 530 12.40 -8.31 -9.10
C THR A 530 11.63 -7.00 -9.03
N LEU A 531 12.33 -5.89 -8.76
CA LEU A 531 11.76 -4.54 -8.86
C LEU A 531 11.55 -4.19 -10.33
N VAL A 532 10.30 -4.01 -10.72
CA VAL A 532 9.95 -3.58 -12.07
C VAL A 532 9.87 -2.07 -12.10
N ALA A 533 10.82 -1.43 -12.79
CA ALA A 533 10.72 -0.02 -13.14
C ALA A 533 9.85 0.11 -14.39
N TRP A 534 8.60 0.49 -14.22
CA TRP A 534 7.72 0.77 -15.35
C TRP A 534 7.99 2.19 -15.88
N ARG A 535 8.02 2.34 -17.21
CA ARG A 535 8.24 3.63 -17.89
C ARG A 535 7.10 3.92 -18.86
N SER A 536 6.36 5.01 -18.62
CA SER A 536 5.39 5.50 -19.60
C SER A 536 6.12 5.96 -20.89
N ARG A 537 5.75 5.40 -22.05
CA ARG A 537 6.28 5.82 -23.36
C ARG A 537 5.80 7.24 -23.67
N ARG A 538 6.69 8.11 -24.17
CA ARG A 538 6.29 9.40 -24.77
C ARG A 538 5.56 9.12 -26.09
N PRO A 539 4.54 9.91 -26.48
CA PRO A 539 4.13 9.97 -27.88
C PRO A 539 5.35 10.42 -28.71
N SER A 540 5.66 9.69 -29.77
CA SER A 540 6.58 10.16 -30.80
C SER A 540 6.00 11.44 -31.41
N ALA A 541 6.74 12.54 -31.34
CA ALA A 541 6.41 13.73 -32.11
C ALA A 541 6.37 13.35 -33.61
N PRO A 542 5.40 13.84 -34.40
CA PRO A 542 5.37 13.55 -35.82
C PRO A 542 6.63 14.11 -36.48
N TYR A 543 7.34 13.24 -37.18
CA TYR A 543 8.49 13.57 -37.99
C TYR A 543 8.01 14.52 -39.11
N SER A 544 8.31 15.81 -39.01
CA SER A 544 8.06 16.74 -40.12
C SER A 544 9.00 16.38 -41.27
N GLY A 545 8.47 15.70 -42.29
CA GLY A 545 9.18 15.43 -43.53
C GLY A 545 9.65 16.74 -44.16
N ARG A 546 10.97 16.89 -44.31
CA ARG A 546 11.55 17.90 -45.20
C ARG A 546 11.23 17.48 -46.64
N SER A 547 10.36 18.24 -47.30
CA SER A 547 10.24 18.22 -48.75
C SER A 547 11.55 18.74 -49.36
N GLY A 548 12.20 17.90 -50.16
CA GLY A 548 13.35 18.29 -50.95
C GLY A 548 12.91 19.15 -52.12
N PHE A 549 13.42 20.38 -52.21
CA PHE A 549 13.45 21.15 -53.45
C PHE A 549 14.78 20.87 -54.15
N GLN A 550 14.70 20.21 -55.31
CA GLN A 550 15.80 20.12 -56.28
C GLN A 550 15.87 21.45 -57.05
N VAL A 551 17.09 21.97 -57.23
CA VAL A 551 17.42 22.99 -58.23
C VAL A 551 18.25 22.29 -59.33
N PRO A 552 17.91 22.38 -60.62
CA PRO A 552 18.68 21.77 -61.70
C PRO A 552 19.87 22.65 -62.10
N PRO A 553 20.90 22.10 -62.77
CA PRO A 553 22.11 22.86 -63.09
C PRO A 553 21.88 23.75 -64.31
N GLY A 554 22.29 25.02 -64.20
CA GLY A 554 22.26 26.03 -65.25
C GLY A 554 22.79 27.34 -64.70
#